data_AF-A0A381FIQ5-F1
#
_entry.id   AF-A0A381FIQ5-F1
#
_cell.length_a   1.000
_cell.length_b   1.000
_cell.length_c   1.000
_cell.angle_alpha   90.00
_cell.angle_beta   90.00
_cell.angle_gamma   90.00
#
_symmetry.space_group_name_H-M   'P 1'
#
loop_
_entity.id
_entity.type
_entity.pdbx_description
1 polymer ?
#
loop_
_entity_poly.entity_id
_entity_poly.type
_entity_poly.pdbx_seq_one_letter_code
_entity_poly.pdbx_strand_id
1 'polypeptide(L)'
;MAQNKNAQLRYKALDKCFSNQFKRFYINDLIEYYSEVLKNHYLEDKEVSRRQILDDINFMRSEAGFDAPIESMKDGKKVYYRYSDPEFSILKSPLNPAELHSLQEAMETLSRINNLPGFDWVSSIQAKLNSGITQSQNQRQIISFEDNEFLKGIEFLNPLYQHILGNQCLDIQYKSFNVEQGKVFCISPYYLKQFNNRSFFETKYKSD
;
A
#
# COMPACT_ATOMS: atom_id res chain seq x y z
N MET A 1 20.12 15.41 1.00
CA MET A 1 19.05 14.56 1.60
C MET A 1 17.86 15.33 2.19
N ALA A 2 17.80 16.67 2.17
CA ALA A 2 16.61 17.46 2.59
C ALA A 2 15.66 17.86 1.43
N GLN A 3 16.16 17.89 0.18
CA GLN A 3 15.36 18.30 -0.99
C GLN A 3 14.28 17.27 -1.40
N ASN A 4 14.53 15.96 -1.23
CA ASN A 4 13.58 14.92 -1.65
C ASN A 4 12.32 14.82 -0.79
N LYS A 5 12.40 15.07 0.53
CA LYS A 5 11.20 15.03 1.40
C LYS A 5 10.20 16.13 1.03
N ASN A 6 10.71 17.32 0.69
CA ASN A 6 9.87 18.39 0.17
C ASN A 6 9.24 18.02 -1.17
N ALA A 7 9.92 17.26 -2.02
CA ALA A 7 9.43 16.91 -3.35
C ALA A 7 8.23 15.94 -3.32
N GLN A 8 8.27 14.93 -2.45
CA GLN A 8 7.17 13.97 -2.28
C GLN A 8 5.86 14.62 -1.82
N LEU A 9 5.92 15.45 -0.78
CA LEU A 9 4.76 16.22 -0.30
C LEU A 9 4.19 17.10 -1.42
N ARG A 10 5.12 17.64 -2.21
CA ARG A 10 4.82 18.46 -3.35
C ARG A 10 4.02 17.68 -4.43
N TYR A 11 4.55 16.55 -4.91
CA TYR A 11 3.85 15.75 -5.93
C TYR A 11 2.45 15.29 -5.47
N LYS A 12 2.28 14.94 -4.19
CA LYS A 12 0.97 14.60 -3.61
C LYS A 12 -0.04 15.74 -3.67
N ALA A 13 0.40 16.97 -3.44
CA ALA A 13 -0.50 18.12 -3.51
C ALA A 13 -0.92 18.41 -4.96
N LEU A 14 0.02 18.33 -5.92
CA LEU A 14 -0.30 18.49 -7.34
C LEU A 14 -1.21 17.39 -7.86
N ASP A 15 -1.00 16.15 -7.44
CA ASP A 15 -1.88 15.02 -7.78
C ASP A 15 -3.34 15.28 -7.37
N LYS A 16 -3.56 15.80 -6.16
CA LYS A 16 -4.90 16.19 -5.69
C LYS A 16 -5.51 17.34 -6.48
N CYS A 17 -4.69 18.30 -6.93
CA CYS A 17 -5.16 19.38 -7.79
C CYS A 17 -5.56 18.86 -9.18
N PHE A 18 -4.72 18.03 -9.80
CA PHE A 18 -4.91 17.60 -11.18
C PHE A 18 -5.99 16.52 -11.35
N SER A 19 -6.23 15.70 -10.32
CA SER A 19 -7.32 14.72 -10.29
C SER A 19 -8.71 15.35 -10.09
N ASN A 20 -8.78 16.60 -9.62
CA ASN A 20 -10.06 17.28 -9.38
C ASN A 20 -10.63 17.88 -10.67
N GLN A 21 -11.63 17.20 -11.25
CA GLN A 21 -12.30 17.65 -12.47
C GLN A 21 -13.27 18.83 -12.27
N PHE A 22 -13.64 19.14 -11.03
CA PHE A 22 -14.64 20.18 -10.70
C PHE A 22 -14.02 21.57 -10.56
N LYS A 23 -12.73 21.68 -10.19
CA LYS A 23 -12.03 22.95 -10.03
C LYS A 23 -10.93 23.09 -11.09
N ARG A 24 -10.88 24.24 -11.77
CA ARG A 24 -9.77 24.61 -12.65
C ARG A 24 -8.62 25.16 -11.81
N PHE A 25 -7.47 24.49 -11.82
CA PHE A 25 -6.28 24.94 -11.11
C PHE A 25 -5.32 25.67 -12.05
N TYR A 26 -5.30 27.00 -11.91
CA TYR A 26 -4.31 27.85 -12.55
C TYR A 26 -3.00 27.82 -11.76
N ILE A 27 -1.93 28.25 -12.41
CA ILE A 27 -0.59 28.29 -11.79
C ILE A 27 -0.54 29.03 -10.44
N ASN A 28 -1.31 30.11 -10.27
CA ASN A 28 -1.35 30.85 -9.00
C ASN A 28 -2.11 30.06 -7.91
N ASP A 29 -3.18 29.36 -8.28
CA ASP A 29 -3.90 28.49 -7.34
C ASP A 29 -3.01 27.35 -6.86
N LEU A 30 -2.17 26.80 -7.76
CA LEU A 30 -1.20 25.77 -7.41
C LEU A 30 -0.15 26.29 -6.43
N ILE A 31 0.36 27.52 -6.65
CA ILE A 31 1.33 28.16 -5.74
C ILE A 31 0.72 28.37 -4.35
N GLU A 32 -0.49 28.92 -4.28
CA GLU A 32 -1.20 29.19 -3.03
C GLU A 32 -1.46 27.88 -2.28
N TYR A 33 -2.05 26.89 -2.97
CA TYR A 33 -2.32 25.58 -2.40
C TYR A 33 -1.06 24.92 -1.84
N TYR A 34 0.07 25.04 -2.54
CA TYR A 34 1.34 24.49 -2.07
C TYR A 34 1.89 25.17 -0.84
N SER A 35 1.86 26.50 -0.85
CA SER A 35 2.40 27.30 0.24
C SER A 35 1.61 26.99 1.51
N GLU A 36 0.29 26.79 1.40
CA GLU A 36 -0.57 26.32 2.49
C GLU A 36 -0.18 24.92 2.97
N VAL A 37 -0.01 23.95 2.05
CA VAL A 37 0.37 22.57 2.39
C VAL A 37 1.73 22.52 3.11
N LEU A 38 2.72 23.29 2.63
CA LEU A 38 4.05 23.37 3.25
C LEU A 38 4.00 24.04 4.61
N LYS A 39 3.22 25.12 4.74
CA LYS A 39 3.02 25.83 6.01
C LYS A 39 2.42 24.90 7.06
N ASN A 40 1.39 24.14 6.70
CA ASN A 40 0.76 23.19 7.61
C ASN A 40 1.70 22.04 8.00
N HIS A 41 2.58 21.59 7.10
CA HIS A 41 3.49 20.49 7.38
C HIS A 41 4.72 20.90 8.20
N TYR A 42 5.29 22.08 7.94
CA TYR A 42 6.54 22.53 8.56
C TYR A 42 6.37 23.58 9.65
N LEU A 43 5.15 24.12 9.85
CA LEU A 43 4.86 25.24 10.74
C LEU A 43 5.70 26.50 10.43
N GLU A 44 6.15 26.63 9.18
CA GLU A 44 6.97 27.74 8.67
C GLU A 44 6.33 28.32 7.41
N ASP A 45 6.37 29.65 7.26
CA ASP A 45 5.97 30.30 6.01
C ASP A 45 7.03 30.00 4.92
N LYS A 46 6.71 29.06 4.04
CA LYS A 46 7.48 28.76 2.83
C LYS A 46 6.67 29.12 1.60
N GLU A 47 7.14 30.12 0.87
CA GLU A 47 6.61 30.45 -0.45
C GLU A 47 7.21 29.55 -1.52
N VAL A 48 6.35 29.01 -2.38
CA VAL A 48 6.79 28.24 -3.55
C VAL A 48 6.83 29.13 -4.78
N SER A 49 7.97 29.17 -5.46
CA SER A 49 8.08 29.93 -6.71
C SER A 49 7.30 29.27 -7.85
N ARG A 50 6.82 30.10 -8.79
CA ARG A 50 6.23 29.63 -10.05
C ARG A 50 7.13 28.63 -10.79
N ARG A 51 8.44 28.88 -10.79
CA ARG A 51 9.42 28.01 -11.44
C ARG A 51 9.39 26.61 -10.83
N GLN A 52 9.36 26.50 -9.50
CA GLN A 52 9.32 25.21 -8.82
C GLN A 52 8.07 24.39 -9.21
N ILE A 53 6.89 25.03 -9.31
CA ILE A 53 5.67 24.34 -9.76
C ILE A 53 5.85 23.78 -11.18
N LEU A 54 6.40 24.59 -12.10
CA LEU A 54 6.60 24.15 -13.48
C LEU A 54 7.63 23.02 -13.58
N ASP A 55 8.71 23.11 -12.81
CA ASP A 55 9.74 22.06 -12.73
C ASP A 55 9.13 20.76 -12.16
N ASP A 56 8.29 20.84 -11.12
CA ASP A 56 7.59 19.69 -10.57
C ASP A 56 6.59 19.08 -11.59
N ILE A 57 5.81 19.90 -12.31
CA ILE A 57 4.90 19.43 -13.36
C ILE A 57 5.66 18.71 -14.47
N ASN A 58 6.79 19.27 -14.91
CA ASN A 58 7.62 18.67 -15.95
C ASN A 58 8.22 17.34 -15.48
N PHE A 59 8.66 17.26 -14.22
CA PHE A 59 9.13 16.01 -13.63
C PHE A 59 7.99 14.98 -13.57
N MET A 60 6.80 15.37 -13.12
CA MET A 60 5.66 14.45 -13.04
C MET A 60 5.25 13.88 -14.40
N ARG A 61 5.35 14.67 -15.47
CA ARG A 61 5.14 14.22 -16.86
C ARG A 61 6.22 13.28 -17.38
N SER A 62 7.43 13.35 -16.83
CA SER A 62 8.53 12.54 -17.32
C SER A 62 8.40 11.09 -16.88
N GLU A 63 8.96 10.18 -17.68
CA GLU A 63 9.06 8.75 -17.36
C GLU A 63 9.82 8.51 -16.04
N ALA A 64 10.84 9.34 -15.75
CA ALA A 64 11.60 9.28 -14.49
C ALA A 64 10.81 9.77 -13.26
N GLY A 65 9.67 10.44 -13.47
CA GLY A 65 8.76 10.87 -12.43
C GLY A 65 7.63 9.87 -12.25
N PHE A 66 6.54 10.09 -12.98
CA PHE A 66 5.31 9.29 -12.86
C PHE A 66 4.62 9.00 -14.19
N ASP A 67 5.18 9.47 -15.32
CA ASP A 67 4.51 9.45 -16.63
C ASP A 67 3.07 10.00 -16.55
N ALA A 68 2.87 11.02 -15.72
CA ALA A 68 1.55 11.48 -15.36
C ALA A 68 0.90 12.21 -16.55
N PRO A 69 -0.37 11.90 -16.90
CA PRO A 69 -1.04 12.42 -18.08
C PRO A 69 -1.58 13.85 -17.83
N ILE A 70 -0.69 14.78 -17.50
CA ILE A 70 -1.02 16.17 -17.17
C ILE A 70 -1.21 16.99 -18.44
N GLU A 71 -2.43 17.48 -18.66
CA GLU A 71 -2.77 18.39 -19.75
C GLU A 71 -2.69 19.86 -19.33
N SER A 72 -2.32 20.70 -20.29
CA SER A 72 -2.33 22.16 -20.15
C SER A 72 -3.44 22.75 -21.01
N MET A 73 -4.52 23.17 -20.37
CA MET A 73 -5.72 23.65 -21.03
C MET A 73 -5.76 25.18 -21.04
N LYS A 74 -5.98 25.77 -22.22
CA LYS A 74 -6.10 27.23 -22.36
C LYS A 74 -7.50 27.69 -21.96
N ASP A 75 -7.54 28.73 -21.14
CA ASP A 75 -8.75 29.48 -20.80
C ASP A 75 -8.47 30.98 -21.05
N GLY A 76 -8.72 31.41 -22.29
CA GLY A 76 -8.31 32.71 -22.79
C GLY A 76 -6.79 32.91 -22.74
N LYS A 77 -6.34 33.88 -21.92
CA LYS A 77 -4.91 34.16 -21.69
C LYS A 77 -4.29 33.32 -20.56
N LYS A 78 -5.12 32.57 -19.81
CA LYS A 78 -4.68 31.75 -18.68
C LYS A 78 -4.57 30.30 -19.10
N VAL A 79 -3.77 29.53 -18.34
CA VAL A 79 -3.62 28.08 -18.52
C VAL A 79 -3.89 27.43 -17.17
N TYR A 80 -4.75 26.42 -17.18
CA TYR A 80 -4.96 25.54 -16.03
C TYR A 80 -4.50 24.12 -16.36
N TYR A 81 -4.24 23.34 -15.32
CA TYR A 81 -3.68 22.00 -15.42
C TYR A 81 -4.65 20.97 -14.83
N ARG A 82 -4.73 19.79 -15.45
CA ARG A 82 -5.52 18.64 -14.98
C ARG A 82 -4.96 17.34 -15.54
N TYR A 83 -5.38 16.20 -15.01
CA TYR A 83 -5.18 14.92 -15.67
C TYR A 83 -6.18 14.72 -16.82
N SER A 84 -5.71 14.16 -17.93
CA SER A 84 -6.57 13.73 -19.04
C SER A 84 -7.46 12.57 -18.64
N ASP A 85 -6.93 11.66 -17.82
CA ASP A 85 -7.68 10.57 -17.20
C ASP A 85 -8.14 10.96 -15.78
N PRO A 86 -9.46 11.08 -15.53
CA PRO A 86 -10.00 11.38 -14.19
C PRO A 86 -9.71 10.32 -13.13
N GLU A 87 -9.48 9.07 -13.53
CA GLU A 87 -9.19 7.99 -12.60
C GLU A 87 -7.71 7.90 -12.23
N PHE A 88 -6.84 8.57 -12.99
CA PHE A 88 -5.42 8.62 -12.72
C PHE A 88 -5.11 9.30 -11.39
N SER A 89 -4.17 8.72 -10.65
CA SER A 89 -3.47 9.36 -9.54
C SER A 89 -2.10 8.71 -9.38
N ILE A 90 -1.09 9.51 -9.08
CA ILE A 90 0.26 8.99 -8.76
C ILE A 90 0.23 8.10 -7.50
N LEU A 91 -0.81 8.23 -6.67
CA LEU A 91 -1.02 7.41 -5.48
C LEU A 91 -1.76 6.10 -5.77
N LYS A 92 -2.48 6.02 -6.90
CA LYS A 92 -3.14 4.79 -7.39
C LYS A 92 -2.21 3.94 -8.25
N SER A 93 -1.10 4.51 -8.72
CA SER A 93 -0.13 3.78 -9.55
C SER A 93 0.53 2.67 -8.73
N PRO A 94 0.76 1.47 -9.32
CA PRO A 94 1.52 0.42 -8.65
C PRO A 94 2.88 0.97 -8.23
N LEU A 95 3.33 0.62 -7.02
CA LEU A 95 4.61 1.05 -6.46
C LEU A 95 5.73 0.84 -7.49
N ASN A 96 6.55 1.87 -7.73
CA ASN A 96 7.67 1.72 -8.65
C ASN A 96 8.76 0.81 -8.03
N PRO A 97 9.71 0.29 -8.82
CA PRO A 97 10.72 -0.66 -8.31
C PRO A 97 11.57 -0.11 -7.15
N ALA A 98 11.87 1.19 -7.14
CA ALA A 98 12.64 1.81 -6.05
C ALA A 98 11.82 1.90 -4.76
N GLU A 99 10.53 2.23 -4.87
CA GLU A 99 9.60 2.26 -3.74
C GLU A 99 9.35 0.86 -3.17
N LEU A 100 9.21 -0.15 -4.04
CA LEU A 100 9.14 -1.55 -3.64
C LEU A 100 10.40 -1.99 -2.90
N HIS A 101 11.58 -1.63 -3.41
CA HIS A 101 12.85 -1.95 -2.77
C HIS A 101 12.97 -1.31 -1.38
N SER A 102 12.69 0.00 -1.27
CA SER A 102 12.71 0.69 0.03
C SER A 102 11.69 0.11 1.02
N LEU A 103 10.53 -0.33 0.53
CA LEU A 103 9.53 -1.00 1.36
C LEU A 103 10.02 -2.38 1.83
N GLN A 104 10.65 -3.16 0.95
CA GLN A 104 11.26 -4.45 1.30
C GLN A 104 12.36 -4.28 2.37
N GLU A 105 13.26 -3.31 2.22
CA GLU A 105 14.31 -3.01 3.21
C GLU A 105 13.73 -2.61 4.57
N ALA A 106 12.64 -1.81 4.58
CA ALA A 106 11.93 -1.46 5.80
C ALA A 106 11.30 -2.70 6.45
N MET A 107 10.72 -3.60 5.66
CA MET A 107 10.14 -4.86 6.15
C MET A 107 11.20 -5.80 6.75
N GLU A 108 12.37 -5.91 6.13
CA GLU A 108 13.50 -6.66 6.69
C GLU A 108 14.00 -6.05 8.00
N THR A 109 13.96 -4.73 8.12
CA THR A 109 14.32 -4.05 9.36
C THR A 109 13.31 -4.34 10.46
N LEU A 110 12.02 -4.31 10.15
CA LEU A 110 10.96 -4.66 11.08
C LEU A 110 11.01 -6.15 11.46
N SER A 111 11.40 -7.04 10.54
CA SER A 111 11.48 -8.49 10.80
C SER A 111 12.44 -8.84 11.92
N ARG A 112 13.52 -8.06 12.10
CA ARG A 112 14.48 -8.22 13.19
C ARG A 112 13.88 -7.97 14.58
N ILE A 113 12.75 -7.26 14.65
CA ILE A 113 12.04 -6.90 15.89
C ILE A 113 11.07 -8.01 16.29
N ASN A 114 10.69 -8.93 15.39
CA ASN A 114 9.75 -10.04 15.67
C ASN A 114 10.17 -10.93 16.85
N ASN A 115 11.48 -11.02 17.16
CA ASN A 115 11.97 -11.84 18.27
C ASN A 115 11.91 -11.14 19.64
N LEU A 116 11.43 -9.90 19.70
CA LEU A 116 11.26 -9.17 20.96
C LEU A 116 9.88 -9.46 21.57
N PRO A 117 9.80 -9.67 22.90
CA PRO A 117 8.52 -9.85 23.58
C PRO A 117 7.56 -8.69 23.30
N GLY A 118 6.33 -8.99 22.87
CA GLY A 118 5.29 -7.98 22.58
C GLY A 118 5.30 -7.42 21.15
N PHE A 119 6.17 -7.93 20.27
CA PHE A 119 6.24 -7.52 18.86
C PHE A 119 5.70 -8.58 17.87
N ASP A 120 4.96 -9.57 18.36
CA ASP A 120 4.35 -10.63 17.53
C ASP A 120 3.43 -10.07 16.42
N TRP A 121 2.85 -8.87 16.64
CA TRP A 121 2.03 -8.14 15.66
C TRP A 121 2.79 -7.77 14.38
N VAL A 122 4.12 -7.64 14.42
CA VAL A 122 4.93 -7.23 13.26
C VAL A 122 4.83 -8.27 12.13
N SER A 123 4.78 -9.56 12.47
CA SER A 123 4.57 -10.65 11.50
C SER A 123 3.23 -10.53 10.76
N SER A 124 2.17 -10.10 11.46
CA SER A 124 0.85 -9.89 10.88
C SER A 124 0.81 -8.70 9.92
N ILE A 125 1.54 -7.62 10.24
CA ILE A 125 1.67 -6.45 9.37
C ILE A 125 2.49 -6.79 8.13
N GLN A 126 3.55 -7.60 8.27
CA GLN A 126 4.32 -8.09 7.12
C GLN A 126 3.45 -8.90 6.16
N ALA A 127 2.61 -9.80 6.69
CA ALA A 127 1.66 -10.56 5.87
C ALA A 127 0.63 -9.67 5.16
N LYS A 128 0.06 -8.68 5.88
CA LYS A 128 -0.86 -7.67 5.30
C LYS A 128 -0.21 -6.90 4.16
N LEU A 129 1.00 -6.37 4.38
CA LEU A 129 1.73 -5.59 3.38
C LEU A 129 2.09 -6.43 2.16
N ASN A 130 2.64 -7.62 2.35
CA ASN A 130 2.95 -8.55 1.25
C ASN A 130 1.69 -8.85 0.42
N SER A 131 0.55 -9.11 1.06
CA SER A 131 -0.70 -9.37 0.34
C SER A 131 -1.14 -8.18 -0.53
N GLY A 132 -0.99 -6.95 -0.06
CA GLY A 132 -1.33 -5.74 -0.82
C GLY A 132 -0.41 -5.51 -2.01
N ILE A 133 0.90 -5.79 -1.85
CA ILE A 133 1.89 -5.72 -2.94
C ILE A 133 1.61 -6.80 -4.00
N THR A 134 1.30 -8.02 -3.58
CA THR A 134 0.94 -9.13 -4.47
C THR A 134 -0.35 -8.81 -5.24
N GLN A 135 -1.35 -8.21 -4.59
CA GLN A 135 -2.61 -7.82 -5.20
C GLN A 135 -2.44 -6.70 -6.24
N SER A 136 -1.57 -5.71 -5.99
CA SER A 136 -1.27 -4.65 -6.97
C SER A 136 -0.51 -5.16 -8.20
N GLN A 137 0.10 -6.35 -8.13
CA GLN A 137 0.70 -7.07 -9.25
C GLN A 137 -0.28 -8.00 -10.01
N ASN A 138 -1.60 -7.84 -9.83
CA ASN A 138 -2.65 -8.69 -10.43
C ASN A 138 -2.53 -10.19 -10.07
N GLN A 139 -1.91 -10.51 -8.94
CA GLN A 139 -1.86 -11.88 -8.44
C GLN A 139 -3.06 -12.17 -7.51
N ARG A 140 -3.49 -13.44 -7.48
CA ARG A 140 -4.68 -13.90 -6.76
C ARG A 140 -4.64 -13.48 -5.28
N GLN A 141 -5.72 -12.90 -4.78
CA GLN A 141 -5.88 -12.61 -3.36
C GLN A 141 -6.01 -13.93 -2.57
N ILE A 142 -5.04 -14.20 -1.70
CA ILE A 142 -4.96 -15.46 -0.92
C ILE A 142 -5.27 -15.29 0.57
N ILE A 143 -5.51 -14.05 1.04
CA ILE A 143 -5.78 -13.73 2.44
C ILE A 143 -6.72 -12.52 2.59
N SER A 144 -7.58 -12.53 3.62
CA SER A 144 -8.42 -11.41 4.03
C SER A 144 -8.39 -11.24 5.55
N PHE A 145 -8.22 -10.01 6.02
CA PHE A 145 -7.99 -9.68 7.43
C PHE A 145 -9.19 -8.99 8.08
N GLU A 146 -9.39 -9.23 9.38
CA GLU A 146 -10.20 -8.41 10.29
C GLU A 146 -9.27 -7.75 11.34
N ASP A 147 -9.63 -6.58 11.86
CA ASP A 147 -8.83 -5.87 12.86
C ASP A 147 -9.03 -6.50 14.26
N ASN A 148 -8.12 -7.37 14.66
CA ASN A 148 -8.02 -7.78 16.07
C ASN A 148 -6.59 -8.20 16.46
N GLU A 149 -6.02 -7.47 17.41
CA GLU A 149 -4.66 -7.65 17.97
C GLU A 149 -4.56 -8.79 19.00
N PHE A 150 -5.68 -9.37 19.44
CA PHE A 150 -5.72 -10.43 20.48
C PHE A 150 -6.06 -11.83 19.93
N LEU A 151 -5.77 -12.08 18.65
CA LEU A 151 -6.11 -13.34 18.01
C LEU A 151 -5.19 -14.46 18.53
N LYS A 152 -5.77 -15.46 19.20
CA LYS A 152 -5.04 -16.69 19.57
C LYS A 152 -4.66 -17.46 18.29
N GLY A 153 -3.38 -17.83 18.14
CA GLY A 153 -2.89 -18.53 16.96
C GLY A 153 -2.39 -17.63 15.84
N ILE A 154 -2.16 -16.34 16.11
CA ILE A 154 -1.58 -15.39 15.14
C ILE A 154 -0.18 -15.80 14.69
N GLU A 155 0.55 -16.51 15.55
CA GLU A 155 1.87 -17.08 15.28
C GLU A 155 1.87 -18.06 14.09
N PHE A 156 0.74 -18.68 13.78
CA PHE A 156 0.59 -19.58 12.63
C PHE A 156 0.28 -18.84 11.33
N LEU A 157 -0.10 -17.56 11.36
CA LEU A 157 -0.57 -16.83 10.19
C LEU A 157 0.51 -16.78 9.09
N ASN A 158 1.74 -16.41 9.44
CA ASN A 158 2.83 -16.34 8.47
C ASN A 158 3.24 -17.74 7.93
N PRO A 159 3.49 -18.77 8.76
CA PRO A 159 3.71 -20.13 8.27
C PRO A 159 2.64 -20.63 7.28
N LEU A 160 1.37 -20.35 7.58
CA LEU A 160 0.25 -20.77 6.73
C LEU A 160 0.19 -20.01 5.41
N TYR A 161 0.43 -18.70 5.45
CA TYR A 161 0.53 -17.87 4.25
C TYR A 161 1.62 -18.38 3.29
N GLN A 162 2.80 -18.73 3.82
CA GLN A 162 3.91 -19.26 3.03
C GLN A 162 3.57 -20.59 2.36
N HIS A 163 2.84 -21.49 3.03
CA HIS A 163 2.43 -22.76 2.44
C HIS A 163 1.39 -22.57 1.31
N ILE A 164 0.45 -21.63 1.45
CA ILE A 164 -0.50 -21.27 0.37
C ILE A 164 0.25 -20.70 -0.83
N LEU A 165 1.17 -19.75 -0.58
CA LEU A 165 1.98 -19.13 -1.63
C LEU A 165 2.84 -20.17 -2.39
N GLY A 166 3.40 -21.13 -1.66
CA GLY A 166 4.23 -22.21 -2.20
C GLY A 166 3.45 -23.39 -2.78
N ASN A 167 2.11 -23.39 -2.74
CA ASN A 167 1.25 -24.54 -3.08
C ASN A 167 1.65 -25.84 -2.33
N GLN A 168 2.03 -25.72 -1.07
CA GLN A 168 2.50 -26.82 -0.23
C GLN A 168 1.37 -27.37 0.64
N CYS A 169 1.30 -28.70 0.79
CA CYS A 169 0.35 -29.36 1.69
C CYS A 169 0.80 -29.24 3.15
N LEU A 170 -0.16 -29.27 4.06
CA LEU A 170 0.04 -29.15 5.49
C LEU A 170 -0.60 -30.34 6.21
N ASP A 171 0.10 -30.89 7.19
CA ASP A 171 -0.49 -31.81 8.15
C ASP A 171 -1.00 -31.03 9.37
N ILE A 172 -2.31 -31.04 9.57
CA ILE A 172 -2.96 -30.39 10.71
C ILE A 172 -3.43 -31.44 11.70
N GLN A 173 -2.94 -31.35 12.92
CA GLN A 173 -3.50 -32.11 14.04
C GLN A 173 -4.69 -31.35 14.61
N TYR A 174 -5.90 -31.86 14.38
CA TYR A 174 -7.13 -31.29 14.89
C TYR A 174 -7.69 -32.14 16.04
N LYS A 175 -7.94 -31.48 17.17
CA LYS A 175 -8.62 -32.08 18.33
C LYS A 175 -10.02 -31.48 18.45
N SER A 176 -11.03 -32.32 18.25
CA SER A 176 -12.42 -31.95 18.52
C SER A 176 -12.65 -31.84 20.03
N PHE A 177 -13.59 -30.99 20.45
CA PHE A 177 -13.95 -30.78 21.85
C PHE A 177 -14.33 -32.07 22.61
N ASN A 178 -14.86 -33.07 21.90
CA ASN A 178 -15.43 -34.28 22.50
C ASN A 178 -14.54 -35.53 22.38
N VAL A 179 -13.27 -35.40 21.97
CA VAL A 179 -12.39 -36.56 21.73
C VAL A 179 -11.03 -36.33 22.37
N GLU A 180 -10.50 -37.32 23.09
CA GLU A 180 -9.19 -37.21 23.76
C GLU A 180 -8.02 -37.22 22.79
N GLN A 181 -8.11 -38.00 21.70
CA GLN A 181 -7.08 -38.14 20.68
C GLN A 181 -7.36 -37.23 19.47
N GLY A 182 -6.37 -36.43 19.09
CA GLY A 182 -6.44 -35.60 17.88
C GLY A 182 -6.25 -36.44 16.62
N LYS A 183 -6.92 -36.05 15.53
CA LYS A 183 -6.74 -36.65 14.20
C LYS A 183 -5.81 -35.76 13.36
N VAL A 184 -4.97 -36.39 12.55
CA VAL A 184 -4.12 -35.68 11.59
C VAL A 184 -4.82 -35.64 10.25
N PHE A 185 -4.88 -34.45 9.65
CA PHE A 185 -5.46 -34.22 8.34
C PHE A 185 -4.39 -33.61 7.43
N CYS A 186 -4.14 -34.25 6.29
CA CYS A 186 -3.35 -33.65 5.23
C CYS A 186 -4.28 -32.75 4.40
N ILE A 187 -4.01 -31.44 4.40
CA ILE A 187 -4.82 -30.45 3.69
C ILE A 187 -3.98 -29.66 2.68
N SER A 188 -4.63 -29.29 1.58
CA SER A 188 -4.09 -28.31 0.63
C SER A 188 -4.80 -26.98 0.87
N PRO A 189 -4.16 -26.03 1.58
CA PRO A 189 -4.78 -24.74 1.88
C PRO A 189 -4.79 -23.88 0.61
N TYR A 190 -5.91 -23.24 0.29
CA TYR A 190 -5.99 -22.35 -0.88
C TYR A 190 -6.43 -20.92 -0.53
N TYR A 191 -6.99 -20.71 0.65
CA TYR A 191 -7.42 -19.39 1.11
C TYR A 191 -7.47 -19.32 2.64
N LEU A 192 -6.96 -18.22 3.19
CA LEU A 192 -7.04 -17.92 4.61
C LEU A 192 -8.06 -16.82 4.85
N LYS A 193 -9.10 -17.12 5.65
CA LYS A 193 -10.14 -16.17 6.02
C LYS A 193 -10.15 -15.95 7.52
N GLN A 194 -10.03 -14.70 7.95
CA GLN A 194 -10.33 -14.32 9.32
C GLN A 194 -11.82 -13.99 9.45
N PHE A 195 -12.47 -14.53 10.48
CA PHE A 195 -13.87 -14.22 10.79
C PHE A 195 -14.11 -14.34 12.30
N ASN A 196 -14.78 -13.38 12.92
CA ASN A 196 -15.25 -13.47 14.31
C ASN A 196 -14.16 -13.90 15.33
N ASN A 197 -13.00 -13.25 15.27
CA ASN A 197 -11.82 -13.51 16.11
C ASN A 197 -11.21 -14.93 15.98
N ARG A 198 -11.43 -15.60 14.85
CA ARG A 198 -10.85 -16.93 14.56
C ARG A 198 -10.35 -16.99 13.11
N SER A 199 -9.24 -17.70 12.91
CA SER A 199 -8.76 -18.03 11.58
C SER A 199 -9.46 -19.29 11.07
N PHE A 200 -10.02 -19.19 9.87
CA PHE A 200 -10.68 -20.30 9.17
C PHE A 200 -9.90 -20.66 7.91
N PHE A 201 -9.76 -21.97 7.68
CA PHE A 201 -9.24 -22.52 6.44
C PHE A 201 -10.40 -22.80 5.50
N GLU A 202 -10.25 -22.37 4.25
CA GLU A 202 -10.96 -23.00 3.16
C GLU A 202 -9.98 -23.94 2.45
N THR A 203 -10.30 -25.24 2.45
CA THR A 203 -9.47 -26.30 1.87
C THR A 203 -10.35 -27.25 1.06
N LYS A 204 -9.76 -27.83 -0.01
CA LYS A 204 -10.40 -28.92 -0.73
C LYS A 204 -10.02 -30.22 -0.01
N TYR A 205 -11.01 -30.84 0.61
CA TYR A 205 -10.84 -32.17 1.19
C TYR A 205 -10.77 -33.20 0.06
N LYS A 206 -9.68 -33.95 -0.02
CA LYS A 206 -9.58 -35.12 -0.90
C LYS A 206 -9.91 -36.34 -0.04
N SER A 207 -11.13 -36.86 -0.18
CA SER A 207 -11.49 -38.18 0.34
C SER A 207 -10.93 -39.24 -0.62
N ASP A 208 -10.11 -40.14 -0.11
CA ASP A 208 -9.86 -41.44 -0.77
C ASP A 208 -11.13 -42.29 -0.76
#